data_AF-G7MW01-F1
#
_entry.id   AF-G7MW01-F1
#
_cell.length_a   1.000
_cell.length_b   1.000
_cell.length_c   1.000
_cell.angle_alpha   90.00
_cell.angle_beta   90.00
_cell.angle_gamma   90.00
#
_symmetry.space_group_name_H-M   'P 1'
#
loop_
_entity.id
_entity.type
_entity.pdbx_description
1 polymer ?
#
loop_
_entity_poly.entity_id
_entity_poly.type
_entity_poly.pdbx_seq_one_letter_code
_entity_poly.pdbx_strand_id
1 'polypeptide(L)'
;EWSKTLDTMEATTVLEKNLIQALLDLHAWGSAYTDPHLCDFLKSLFIDEEVKLIKKMGNHPTNLCRLSGPRADWTSVSLKGSTLSTSRSLLNPTTPEGP
;
A
#
# COMPACT_ATOMS: atom_id res chain seq x y z
N GLU A 1 0.86 -12.26 -2.21
CA GLU A 1 1.13 -11.79 -3.59
C GLU A 1 0.37 -10.49 -3.89
N TRP A 2 -0.96 -10.46 -3.76
CA TRP A 2 -1.79 -9.28 -4.00
C TRP A 2 -1.48 -8.02 -3.18
N SER A 3 -1.11 -8.16 -1.90
CA SER A 3 -0.66 -7.01 -1.07
C SER A 3 0.57 -6.33 -1.67
N LYS A 4 1.54 -7.12 -2.17
CA LYS A 4 2.75 -6.59 -2.80
C LYS A 4 2.43 -5.82 -4.09
N THR A 5 1.44 -6.29 -4.86
CA THR A 5 0.94 -5.58 -6.06
C THR A 5 0.29 -4.24 -5.70
N LEU A 6 -0.50 -4.20 -4.62
CA LEU A 6 -1.12 -2.96 -4.12
C LEU A 6 -0.06 -1.96 -3.65
N ASP A 7 0.92 -2.42 -2.85
CA ASP A 7 2.04 -1.61 -2.36
C ASP A 7 2.87 -1.05 -3.53
N THR A 8 3.06 -1.86 -4.58
CA THR A 8 3.78 -1.43 -5.80
C THR A 8 3.00 -0.35 -6.54
N MET A 9 1.68 -0.50 -6.71
CA MET A 9 0.83 0.52 -7.34
C MET A 9 0.79 1.82 -6.55
N GLU A 10 0.76 1.76 -5.22
CA GLU A 10 0.82 2.95 -4.36
C GLU A 10 2.16 3.67 -4.52
N ALA A 11 3.28 2.93 -4.47
CA ALA A 11 4.61 3.48 -4.69
C ALA A 11 4.77 4.12 -6.08
N THR A 12 4.28 3.47 -7.14
CA THR A 12 4.24 4.04 -8.49
C THR A 12 3.38 5.30 -8.52
N THR A 13 2.21 5.31 -7.89
CA THR A 13 1.34 6.50 -7.86
C THR A 13 2.00 7.69 -7.17
N VAL A 14 2.76 7.46 -6.10
CA VAL A 14 3.53 8.52 -5.43
C VAL A 14 4.63 9.07 -6.35
N LEU A 15 5.32 8.19 -7.08
CA LEU A 15 6.34 8.59 -8.05
C LEU A 15 5.74 9.49 -9.15
N GLU A 16 4.62 9.09 -9.76
CA GLU A 16 4.00 9.89 -10.82
C GLU A 16 3.51 11.26 -10.32
N LYS A 17 2.94 11.32 -9.11
CA LYS A 17 2.54 12.60 -8.49
C LYS A 17 3.72 13.54 -8.31
N ASN A 18 4.86 13.01 -7.84
CA ASN A 18 6.08 13.80 -7.67
C ASN A 18 6.63 14.28 -9.01
N LEU A 19 6.59 13.44 -10.06
CA LEU A 19 6.99 13.81 -11.41
C LEU A 19 6.12 14.94 -11.97
N ILE A 20 4.80 14.83 -11.85
CA ILE A 20 3.87 15.89 -12.29
C ILE A 20 4.14 17.19 -11.54
N GLN A 21 4.38 17.14 -10.22
CA GLN A 21 4.70 18.34 -9.46
C GLN A 21 5.99 19.01 -9.98
N ALA A 22 7.04 18.23 -10.21
CA ALA A 22 8.29 18.75 -10.77
C ALA A 22 8.10 19.36 -12.18
N LEU A 23 7.26 18.75 -13.02
CA LEU A 23 6.92 19.26 -14.35
C LEU A 23 6.10 20.57 -14.27
N LEU A 24 5.16 20.67 -13.32
CA LEU A 24 4.39 21.89 -13.08
C LEU A 24 5.29 23.03 -12.58
N ASP A 25 6.23 22.73 -11.69
CA ASP A 25 7.20 23.70 -11.19
C ASP A 25 8.11 24.19 -12.33
N LEU A 26 8.55 23.28 -13.21
CA LEU A 26 9.33 23.65 -14.41
C LEU A 26 8.51 24.47 -15.41
N HIS A 27 7.23 24.15 -15.59
CA HIS A 27 6.32 24.95 -16.42
C HIS A 27 6.13 26.35 -15.83
N ALA A 28 5.96 26.47 -14.50
CA ALA A 28 5.90 27.77 -13.83
C ALA A 28 7.19 28.58 -14.02
N TRP A 29 8.34 27.90 -14.01
CA TRP A 29 9.63 28.50 -14.34
C TRP A 29 9.63 29.02 -15.79
N GLY A 30 9.32 28.18 -16.78
CA GLY A 30 9.22 28.60 -18.18
C GLY A 30 8.27 29.78 -18.40
N SER A 31 7.14 29.81 -17.69
CA SER A 31 6.20 30.92 -17.71
C SER A 31 6.80 32.22 -17.15
N ALA A 32 7.57 32.13 -16.06
CA ALA A 32 8.26 33.27 -15.46
C ALA A 32 9.36 33.86 -16.37
N TYR A 33 10.02 33.02 -17.17
CA TYR A 33 11.00 33.45 -18.18
C TYR A 33 10.38 33.78 -19.54
N THR A 34 9.04 33.79 -19.64
CA THR A 34 8.30 34.06 -20.89
C THR A 34 8.76 33.17 -22.05
N ASP A 35 9.00 31.89 -21.78
CA ASP A 35 9.28 30.87 -22.81
C ASP A 35 8.01 30.07 -23.13
N PRO A 36 7.23 30.49 -24.14
CA PRO A 36 6.01 29.79 -24.55
C PRO A 36 6.31 28.43 -25.18
N HIS A 37 7.48 28.23 -25.79
CA HIS A 37 7.83 26.94 -26.39
C HIS A 37 8.07 25.88 -25.33
N LEU A 38 8.77 26.25 -24.25
CA LEU A 38 8.97 25.35 -23.11
C LEU A 38 7.64 25.01 -22.42
N CYS A 39 6.76 25.99 -22.22
CA CYS A 39 5.46 25.75 -21.61
C CYS A 39 4.58 24.80 -22.43
N ASP A 40 4.46 25.04 -23.74
CA ASP A 40 3.66 24.20 -24.64
C ASP A 40 4.24 22.78 -24.75
N PHE A 41 5.57 22.65 -24.80
CA PHE A 41 6.25 21.35 -24.79
C PHE A 41 5.93 20.54 -23.53
N LEU A 42 6.06 21.14 -22.35
CA LEU A 42 5.80 20.47 -21.07
C LEU A 42 4.33 20.06 -20.93
N LYS A 43 3.41 20.91 -21.40
CA LYS A 43 1.97 20.64 -21.33
C LYS A 43 1.54 19.51 -22.25
N SER A 44 1.90 19.61 -23.53
CA SER A 44 1.49 18.69 -24.59
C SER A 44 2.05 17.28 -24.41
N LEU A 45 3.33 17.17 -24.05
CA LEU A 45 4.03 15.89 -24.10
C LEU A 45 4.13 15.16 -22.77
N PHE A 46 4.02 15.88 -21.65
CA PHE A 46 4.24 15.29 -20.34
C PHE A 46 3.04 15.46 -19.42
N ILE A 47 2.64 16.70 -19.09
CA ILE A 47 1.63 16.95 -18.06
C ILE A 47 0.30 16.28 -18.40
N ASP A 48 -0.19 16.40 -19.63
CA ASP A 48 -1.48 15.80 -20.02
C ASP A 48 -1.43 14.26 -20.05
N GLU A 49 -0.30 13.67 -20.44
CA GLU A 49 -0.12 12.21 -20.49
C GLU A 49 0.03 11.60 -19.09
N GLU A 50 0.81 12.24 -18.22
CA GLU A 50 1.00 11.80 -16.83
C GLU A 50 -0.32 11.87 -16.02
N VAL A 51 -1.11 12.93 -16.20
CA VAL A 51 -2.43 13.05 -15.56
C VAL A 51 -3.37 11.93 -16.04
N LYS A 52 -3.32 11.57 -17.33
CA LYS A 52 -4.10 10.43 -17.86
C LYS A 52 -3.62 9.10 -17.26
N LEU A 53 -2.32 8.93 -17.09
CA LEU A 53 -1.72 7.72 -16.50
C LEU A 53 -2.18 7.54 -15.05
N ILE A 54 -2.08 8.57 -14.21
CA ILE A 54 -2.55 8.51 -12.82
C ILE A 54 -4.05 8.22 -12.74
N LYS A 55 -4.87 8.85 -13.59
CA LYS A 55 -6.32 8.56 -13.64
C LYS A 55 -6.58 7.09 -13.99
N LYS A 56 -5.82 6.52 -14.92
CA LYS A 56 -5.91 5.09 -15.26
C LYS A 56 -5.47 4.20 -14.10
N MET A 57 -4.37 4.55 -13.45
CA MET A 57 -3.87 3.83 -12.27
C MET A 57 -4.88 3.87 -11.12
N GLY A 58 -5.52 5.00 -10.83
CA GLY A 58 -6.54 5.13 -9.77
C GLY A 58 -7.84 4.36 -10.03
N ASN A 59 -8.15 4.05 -11.30
CA ASN A 59 -9.32 3.24 -11.66
C ASN A 59 -9.08 1.72 -11.50
N HIS A 60 -7.83 1.28 -11.51
CA HIS A 60 -7.46 -0.13 -11.37
C HIS A 60 -7.57 -0.73 -9.95
N PRO A 61 -7.20 -0.06 -8.84
CA PRO A 61 -7.30 -0.65 -7.50
C PRO A 61 -8.75 -0.91 -7.09
N THR A 62 -9.72 -0.12 -7.58
CA THR A 62 -11.15 -0.35 -7.34
C THR A 62 -11.64 -1.66 -7.95
N ASN A 63 -11.05 -2.12 -9.06
CA ASN A 63 -11.32 -3.45 -9.61
C ASN A 63 -10.57 -4.55 -8.85
N LEU A 64 -9.33 -4.28 -8.41
CA LEU A 64 -8.52 -5.25 -7.66
C LEU A 64 -9.08 -5.55 -6.25
N CYS A 65 -9.51 -4.53 -5.50
CA CYS A 65 -10.16 -4.69 -4.19
C CYS A 65 -11.53 -5.38 -4.29
N ARG A 66 -12.33 -5.08 -5.32
CA ARG A 66 -13.62 -5.77 -5.55
C ARG A 66 -13.45 -7.26 -5.87
N LEU A 67 -12.37 -7.65 -6.53
CA LEU A 67 -12.03 -9.05 -6.80
C LEU A 67 -11.44 -9.78 -5.58
N SER A 68 -10.90 -9.04 -4.61
CA SER A 68 -10.23 -9.63 -3.43
C SER A 68 -11.15 -9.94 -2.25
N GLY A 69 -12.45 -9.62 -2.35
CA GLY A 69 -13.43 -9.78 -1.26
C GLY A 69 -13.13 -8.87 -0.05
N PRO A 70 -14.09 -8.70 0.90
CA PRO A 70 -13.75 -8.12 2.19
C PRO A 70 -12.66 -9.00 2.80
N ARG A 71 -11.54 -8.37 3.20
CA ARG A 71 -10.41 -9.02 3.87
C ARG A 71 -10.94 -9.85 5.03
N ALA A 72 -11.19 -11.13 4.78
CA ALA A 72 -11.54 -12.08 5.81
C ALA A 72 -10.27 -12.27 6.63
N ASP A 73 -10.31 -11.83 7.86
CA ASP A 73 -9.24 -12.03 8.83
C ASP A 73 -9.15 -13.54 9.11
N TRP A 74 -8.28 -14.22 8.35
CA TRP A 74 -7.97 -15.65 8.50
C TRP A 74 -7.28 -16.00 9.83
N THR A 75 -7.10 -15.04 10.73
CA THR A 75 -6.49 -15.25 12.05
C THR A 75 -7.42 -15.94 13.04
N SER A 76 -8.70 -16.16 12.72
CA SER A 76 -9.66 -16.82 13.61
C SER A 76 -10.12 -18.19 13.12
N VAL A 77 -9.20 -19.02 12.63
CA VAL A 77 -9.43 -20.48 12.56
C VAL A 77 -8.14 -21.21 12.86
N SER A 78 -7.70 -21.15 14.12
CA SER A 78 -6.87 -22.22 14.66
C SER A 78 -7.15 -22.40 16.14
N LEU A 79 -7.19 -23.67 16.53
CA LEU A 79 -7.35 -24.17 17.90
C LEU A 79 -8.76 -24.25 18.50
N LYS A 80 -9.68 -24.94 17.80
CA LYS A 80 -10.60 -25.85 18.50
C LYS A 80 -10.39 -27.25 17.93
N GLY A 81 -9.65 -28.08 18.67
CA GLY A 81 -9.54 -29.50 18.37
C GLY A 81 -8.14 -30.07 18.60
N SER A 82 -7.72 -30.19 19.86
CA SER A 82 -6.77 -31.22 20.28
C SER A 82 -6.89 -31.43 21.78
N THR A 83 -7.81 -32.31 22.16
CA THR A 83 -7.73 -33.05 23.41
C THR A 83 -6.57 -34.03 23.30
N LEU A 84 -5.44 -33.75 23.95
CA LEU A 84 -4.46 -34.79 24.28
C LEU A 84 -4.16 -34.76 25.79
N SER A 85 -4.95 -35.57 26.47
CA SER A 85 -4.66 -36.40 27.64
C SER A 85 -3.20 -36.42 28.17
N THR A 86 -3.12 -36.23 29.49
CA THR A 86 -2.40 -37.12 30.43
C THR A 86 -0.90 -36.91 30.71
N SER A 87 -0.69 -36.51 31.98
CA SER A 87 0.42 -36.80 32.90
C SER A 87 1.77 -36.09 32.73
N ARG A 88 1.97 -35.07 33.56
CA ARG A 88 3.29 -34.73 34.09
C ARG A 88 3.26 -34.86 35.61
N SER A 89 3.52 -36.07 36.09
CA SER A 89 3.96 -36.29 37.47
C SER A 89 5.43 -35.92 37.61
N LEU A 90 5.78 -35.50 38.83
CA LEU A 90 7.11 -35.27 39.41
C LEU A 90 7.71 -33.86 39.22
N LEU A 91 7.40 -32.96 40.17
CA LEU A 91 8.35 -32.55 41.22
C LEU A 91 7.62 -31.74 42.32
N ASN A 92 7.39 -32.37 43.47
CA ASN A 92 7.21 -31.69 44.76
C ASN A 92 8.61 -31.60 45.42
N PRO A 93 8.90 -30.70 46.39
CA PRO A 93 8.03 -30.37 47.52
C PRO A 93 8.08 -28.91 48.02
N THR A 94 6.99 -28.43 48.62
CA THR A 94 7.07 -27.37 49.65
C THR A 94 6.02 -27.62 50.71
N THR A 95 6.49 -27.81 51.93
CA THR A 95 5.75 -27.74 53.21
C THR A 95 6.79 -27.33 54.28
N PRO A 96 6.42 -26.79 55.45
CA PRO A 96 5.08 -26.51 55.99
C PRO A 96 4.87 -25.03 56.39
N GLU A 97 3.65 -24.49 56.30
CA GLU A 97 2.67 -24.41 57.40
C GLU A 97 3.28 -23.91 58.72
N GLY A 98 3.03 -22.63 59.03
CA GLY A 98 3.17 -22.06 60.37
C GLY A 98 1.81 -21.96 61.06
N PRO A 99 1.81 -21.63 62.35
CA PRO A 99 0.82 -20.73 62.92
C PRO A 99 1.45 -19.39 63.35
#